data_AF-A0A839EAS8-F1
#
_entry.id   AF-A0A839EAS8-F1
#
_cell.length_a   1.000
_cell.length_b   1.000
_cell.length_c   1.000
_cell.angle_alpha   90.00
_cell.angle_beta   90.00
_cell.angle_gamma   90.00
#
_symmetry.space_group_name_H-M   'P 1'
#
loop_
_entity.id
_entity.type
_entity.pdbx_description
1 polymer ?
#
loop_
_entity_poly.entity_id
_entity_poly.type
_entity_poly.pdbx_seq_one_letter_code
_entity_poly.pdbx_strand_id
1 'polypeptide(L)'
;MTRRISAALTGGALVVGLLAGCVPGSSYDADTAAQLQQHVLAVSDASAAGDWATTRTRLLELEASASTALARGEITQQRFDAIMSALALVRADVDAAIAAAEQAAAEQAAAEEAARRAAEDKRDRDEDDDDDD
;
A
#
# COMPACT_ATOMS: atom_id res chain seq x y z
N MET A 1 1.93 15.78 51.40
CA MET A 1 1.35 14.42 51.33
C MET A 1 1.78 13.79 50.02
N THR A 2 2.81 12.95 50.11
CA THR A 2 3.45 12.22 49.01
C THR A 2 2.52 11.10 48.54
N ARG A 3 1.95 11.23 47.32
CA ARG A 3 1.21 10.13 46.69
C ARG A 3 2.19 9.20 45.99
N ARG A 4 2.10 7.94 46.40
CA ARG A 4 3.00 6.83 46.11
C ARG A 4 2.87 6.42 44.64
N ILE A 5 4.04 6.23 44.02
CA ILE A 5 4.24 5.69 42.69
C ILE A 5 3.95 4.18 42.77
N SER A 6 2.90 3.73 42.10
CA SER A 6 2.70 2.31 41.81
C SER A 6 3.28 2.02 40.44
N ALA A 7 4.46 1.42 40.45
CA ALA A 7 5.09 0.80 39.29
C ALA A 7 4.44 -0.56 39.02
N ALA A 8 4.03 -0.80 37.78
CA ALA A 8 4.16 -2.07 37.06
C ALA A 8 3.34 -2.01 35.78
N LEU A 9 4.00 -2.03 34.61
CA LEU A 9 3.69 -2.94 33.51
C LEU A 9 4.68 -2.69 32.35
N THR A 10 5.49 -3.72 32.16
CA THR A 10 6.41 -3.98 31.06
C THR A 10 5.70 -3.95 29.71
N GLY A 11 6.33 -3.35 28.70
CA GLY A 11 6.02 -3.62 27.29
C GLY A 11 5.56 -2.41 26.50
N GLY A 12 6.47 -1.89 25.67
CA GLY A 12 6.18 -0.87 24.66
C GLY A 12 7.03 0.38 24.86
N ALA A 13 8.25 0.35 24.35
CA ALA A 13 8.91 1.58 23.95
C ALA A 13 8.05 2.19 22.82
N LEU A 14 7.03 2.96 23.19
CA LEU A 14 6.37 3.87 22.28
C LEU A 14 7.46 4.84 21.83
N VAL A 15 7.91 4.65 20.61
CA VAL A 15 8.76 5.60 19.89
C VAL A 15 7.97 6.90 19.79
N VAL A 16 8.14 7.78 20.78
CA VAL A 16 7.76 9.19 20.71
C VAL A 16 8.73 9.83 19.73
N GLY A 17 8.48 9.64 18.43
CA GLY A 17 9.47 9.96 17.40
C GLY A 17 8.91 10.41 16.05
N LEU A 18 7.64 10.82 15.95
CA LEU A 18 7.07 11.26 14.65
C LEU A 18 6.40 12.64 14.62
N LEU A 19 6.50 13.45 15.68
CA LEU A 19 6.06 14.86 15.60
C LEU A 19 7.15 15.82 15.03
N ALA A 20 8.30 15.30 14.60
CA ALA A 20 9.29 16.09 13.86
C ALA A 20 8.81 16.53 12.46
N GLY A 21 7.66 16.00 11.99
CA GLY A 21 7.03 16.42 10.72
C GLY A 21 6.21 17.71 10.79
N CYS A 22 5.89 18.20 12.00
CA CYS A 22 5.09 19.42 12.18
C CYS A 22 5.95 20.59 12.69
N VAL A 23 7.22 20.67 12.24
CA VAL A 23 7.99 21.90 12.43
C VAL A 23 7.37 22.96 11.50
N PRO A 24 6.83 24.08 12.03
CA PRO A 24 6.43 25.19 11.20
C PRO A 24 7.72 25.87 10.76
N GLY A 25 8.25 25.45 9.61
CA GLY A 25 9.54 25.94 9.13
C GLY A 25 10.17 25.13 8.00
N SER A 26 9.44 24.24 7.33
CA SER A 26 9.92 23.68 6.08
C SER A 26 9.81 24.76 5.00
N SER A 27 10.96 25.09 4.40
CA SER A 27 11.10 26.00 3.26
C SER A 27 10.49 25.39 2.00
N TYR A 28 9.17 25.14 2.02
CA TYR A 28 8.41 24.81 0.82
C TYR A 28 7.83 26.09 0.27
N ASP A 29 7.88 26.22 -1.05
CA ASP A 29 6.88 27.01 -1.72
C ASP A 29 5.51 26.34 -1.51
N ALA A 30 4.49 27.16 -1.20
CA ALA A 30 3.16 26.66 -0.84
C ALA A 30 2.48 25.90 -1.98
N ASP A 31 2.78 26.29 -3.22
CA ASP A 31 2.26 25.64 -4.43
C ASP A 31 2.90 24.26 -4.61
N THR A 32 4.23 24.17 -4.47
CA THR A 32 4.96 22.89 -4.50
C THR A 32 4.43 21.92 -3.44
N ALA A 33 4.15 22.42 -2.22
CA ALA A 33 3.58 21.58 -1.17
C ALA A 33 2.18 21.05 -1.53
N ALA A 34 1.32 21.89 -2.10
CA ALA A 34 -0.01 21.50 -2.54
C ALA A 34 0.04 20.46 -3.67
N GLN A 35 0.92 20.64 -4.66
CA GLN A 35 1.10 19.70 -5.76
C GLN A 35 1.58 18.32 -5.26
N LEU A 36 2.59 18.27 -4.40
CA LEU A 36 3.07 17.01 -3.83
C LEU A 36 1.99 16.29 -3.02
N GLN A 37 1.18 17.04 -2.25
CA GLN A 37 0.04 16.46 -1.51
C GLN A 37 -1.02 15.90 -2.44
N GLN A 38 -1.36 16.60 -3.53
CA GLN A 38 -2.32 16.12 -4.53
C GLN A 38 -1.86 14.81 -5.18
N HIS A 39 -0.58 14.68 -5.50
CA HIS A 39 -0.04 13.43 -6.03
C HIS A 39 -0.16 12.27 -5.01
N VAL A 40 0.13 12.51 -3.74
CA VAL A 40 -0.02 11.49 -2.68
C VAL A 40 -1.48 11.06 -2.53
N LEU A 41 -2.43 12.00 -2.60
CA LEU A 41 -3.87 11.69 -2.60
C LEU A 41 -4.25 10.83 -3.80
N ALA A 42 -3.80 11.20 -5.02
CA ALA A 42 -4.10 10.43 -6.22
C ALA A 42 -3.53 9.00 -6.19
N VAL A 43 -2.33 8.80 -5.64
CA VAL A 43 -1.76 7.45 -5.40
C VAL A 43 -2.63 6.66 -4.43
N SER A 44 -3.09 7.31 -3.35
CA SER A 44 -3.89 6.67 -2.31
C SER A 44 -5.26 6.23 -2.85
N ASP A 45 -5.93 7.10 -3.61
CA ASP A 45 -7.23 6.79 -4.22
C ASP A 45 -7.13 5.63 -5.22
N ALA A 46 -6.12 5.63 -6.09
CA ALA A 46 -5.89 4.54 -7.04
C ALA A 46 -5.58 3.21 -6.34
N SER A 47 -4.79 3.25 -5.28
CA SER A 47 -4.44 2.06 -4.49
C SER A 47 -5.64 1.50 -3.75
N ALA A 48 -6.49 2.37 -3.17
CA ALA A 48 -7.72 1.96 -2.50
C ALA A 48 -8.74 1.34 -3.48
N ALA A 49 -8.74 1.79 -4.74
CA ALA A 49 -9.55 1.21 -5.80
C ALA A 49 -9.00 -0.11 -6.38
N GLY A 50 -7.80 -0.53 -5.97
CA GLY A 50 -7.10 -1.69 -6.56
C GLY A 50 -6.63 -1.45 -7.99
N ASP A 51 -6.59 -0.21 -8.47
CA ASP A 51 -6.10 0.14 -9.80
C ASP A 51 -4.58 0.27 -9.79
N TRP A 52 -3.91 -0.87 -9.78
CA TRP A 52 -2.46 -0.96 -9.67
C TRP A 52 -1.70 -0.29 -10.83
N ALA A 53 -2.29 -0.29 -12.04
CA ALA A 53 -1.70 0.36 -13.20
C ALA A 53 -1.70 1.88 -13.04
N THR A 54 -2.83 2.46 -12.59
CA THR A 54 -2.91 3.88 -12.27
C THR A 54 -2.02 4.22 -11.09
N THR A 55 -1.99 3.42 -10.02
CA THR A 55 -1.09 3.63 -8.87
C THR A 55 0.37 3.75 -9.30
N ARG A 56 0.86 2.82 -10.14
CA ARG A 56 2.24 2.88 -10.66
C ARG A 56 2.50 4.16 -11.46
N THR A 57 1.54 4.55 -12.30
CA THR A 57 1.64 5.78 -13.10
C THR A 57 1.72 7.02 -12.19
N ARG A 58 0.86 7.10 -11.16
CA ARG A 58 0.86 8.22 -10.20
C ARG A 58 2.15 8.30 -9.39
N LEU A 59 2.76 7.16 -9.04
CA LEU A 59 4.07 7.12 -8.37
C LEU A 59 5.22 7.63 -9.26
N LEU A 60 5.13 7.46 -10.59
CA LEU A 60 6.10 8.03 -11.53
C LEU A 60 5.91 9.55 -11.67
N GLU A 61 4.65 10.01 -11.73
CA GLU A 61 4.33 11.44 -11.77
C GLU A 61 4.83 12.18 -10.51
N LEU A 62 4.65 11.57 -9.33
CA LEU A 62 5.16 12.12 -8.07
C LEU A 62 6.69 12.24 -8.06
N GLU A 63 7.41 11.24 -8.58
CA GLU A 63 8.87 11.31 -8.75
C GLU A 63 9.27 12.44 -9.70
N ALA A 64 8.62 12.55 -10.85
CA ALA A 64 8.90 13.60 -11.83
C ALA A 64 8.63 15.01 -11.25
N SER A 65 7.56 15.16 -10.48
CA SER A 65 7.20 16.40 -9.79
C SER A 65 8.27 16.78 -8.75
N ALA A 66 8.70 15.84 -7.91
CA ALA A 66 9.76 16.08 -6.93
C ALA A 66 11.11 16.42 -7.59
N SER A 67 11.46 15.77 -8.70
CA SER A 67 12.66 16.07 -9.47
C SER A 67 12.61 17.47 -10.08
N THR A 68 11.45 17.87 -10.61
CA THR A 68 11.23 19.22 -11.16
C THR A 68 11.34 20.28 -10.06
N ALA A 69 10.74 20.06 -8.90
CA ALA A 69 10.84 20.95 -7.76
C ALA A 69 12.29 21.13 -7.28
N LEU A 70 13.09 20.05 -7.26
CA LEU A 70 14.51 20.13 -6.95
C LEU A 70 15.26 20.96 -7.99
N ALA A 71 15.03 20.71 -9.28
CA ALA A 71 15.69 21.43 -10.37
C ALA A 71 15.38 22.93 -10.37
N ARG A 72 14.20 23.32 -9.88
CA ARG A 72 13.78 24.72 -9.70
C ARG A 72 14.25 25.34 -8.38
N GLY A 73 14.86 24.56 -7.49
CA GLY A 73 15.28 25.01 -6.16
C GLY A 73 14.12 25.20 -5.17
N GLU A 74 12.94 24.68 -5.48
CA GLU A 74 11.74 24.75 -4.63
C GLU A 74 11.83 23.78 -3.43
N ILE A 75 12.68 22.75 -3.54
CA ILE A 75 13.05 21.85 -2.45
C ILE A 75 14.56 21.66 -2.40
N THR A 76 15.07 21.34 -1.21
CA THR A 76 16.50 21.03 -1.01
C THR A 76 16.83 19.60 -1.46
N GLN A 77 18.11 19.33 -1.77
CA GLN A 77 18.58 17.98 -2.07
C GLN A 77 18.23 16.98 -0.95
N GLN A 78 18.47 17.36 0.31
CA GLN A 78 18.13 16.53 1.47
C GLN A 78 16.64 16.17 1.49
N ARG A 79 15.77 17.11 1.09
CA ARG A 79 14.33 16.84 1.03
C ARG A 79 13.99 15.89 -0.12
N PHE A 80 14.57 16.11 -1.28
CA PHE A 80 14.40 15.23 -2.43
C PHE A 80 14.83 13.79 -2.09
N ASP A 81 15.99 13.60 -1.48
CA ASP A 81 16.50 12.27 -1.09
C ASP A 81 15.54 11.56 -0.12
N ALA A 82 14.95 12.32 0.82
CA ALA A 82 13.95 11.79 1.73
C ALA A 82 12.65 11.37 1.02
N ILE A 83 12.18 12.16 0.04
CA ILE A 83 11.02 11.83 -0.79
C ILE A 83 11.29 10.57 -1.62
N MET A 84 12.46 10.49 -2.27
CA MET A 84 12.84 9.32 -3.08
C MET A 84 12.94 8.04 -2.26
N SER A 85 13.49 8.15 -1.04
CA SER A 85 13.54 7.02 -0.11
C SER A 85 12.15 6.53 0.29
N ALA A 86 11.23 7.46 0.57
CA ALA A 86 9.84 7.10 0.88
C ALA A 86 9.13 6.49 -0.34
N LEU A 87 9.33 7.05 -1.55
CA LEU A 87 8.77 6.51 -2.79
C LEU A 87 9.25 5.09 -3.08
N ALA A 88 10.51 4.77 -2.78
CA ALA A 88 11.05 3.43 -2.94
C ALA A 88 10.33 2.41 -2.04
N LEU A 89 10.04 2.78 -0.79
CA LEU A 89 9.25 1.95 0.13
C LEU A 89 7.83 1.74 -0.38
N VAL A 90 7.15 2.81 -0.79
CA VAL A 90 5.77 2.72 -1.32
C VAL A 90 5.71 1.85 -2.57
N ARG A 91 6.72 1.92 -3.46
CA ARG A 91 6.79 1.04 -4.64
C ARG A 91 6.93 -0.42 -4.25
N ALA A 92 7.79 -0.73 -3.27
CA ALA A 92 7.92 -2.09 -2.76
C ALA A 92 6.61 -2.60 -2.14
N ASP A 93 5.90 -1.74 -1.40
CA ASP A 93 4.60 -2.09 -0.82
C ASP A 93 3.53 -2.34 -1.90
N VAL A 94 3.49 -1.51 -2.95
CA VAL A 94 2.59 -1.71 -4.10
C VAL A 94 2.92 -3.00 -4.85
N ASP A 95 4.20 -3.31 -5.06
CA ASP A 95 4.63 -4.56 -5.69
C ASP A 95 4.19 -5.78 -4.86
N ALA A 96 4.33 -5.71 -3.54
CA ALA A 96 3.88 -6.76 -2.63
C ALA A 96 2.35 -6.92 -2.64
N ALA A 97 1.61 -5.81 -2.69
CA ALA A 97 0.15 -5.82 -2.78
C ALA A 97 -0.34 -6.46 -4.08
N ILE A 98 0.31 -6.18 -5.21
CA ILE A 98 0.01 -6.79 -6.51
C ILE A 98 0.24 -8.31 -6.44
N ALA A 99 1.39 -8.74 -5.92
CA ALA A 99 1.71 -10.16 -5.80
C ALA A 99 0.70 -10.90 -4.91
N ALA A 100 0.29 -10.30 -3.79
CA ALA A 100 -0.74 -10.86 -2.91
C ALA A 100 -2.11 -10.96 -3.60
N ALA A 101 -2.49 -9.95 -4.39
CA ALA A 101 -3.74 -9.97 -5.16
C ALA A 101 -3.74 -11.06 -6.24
N GLU A 102 -2.63 -11.21 -6.96
CA GLU A 102 -2.45 -12.28 -7.96
C GLU A 102 -2.53 -13.68 -7.34
N GLN A 103 -1.88 -13.87 -6.18
CA GLN A 103 -1.95 -15.13 -5.45
C GLN A 103 -3.39 -15.45 -5.03
N ALA A 104 -4.10 -14.49 -4.44
CA ALA A 104 -5.50 -14.67 -4.02
C ALA A 104 -6.41 -15.03 -5.22
N ALA A 105 -6.20 -14.39 -6.37
CA ALA A 105 -6.95 -14.71 -7.59
C ALA A 105 -6.66 -16.14 -8.09
N ALA A 106 -5.40 -16.57 -8.06
CA ALA A 106 -5.02 -17.93 -8.45
C ALA A 106 -5.62 -19.00 -7.51
N GLU A 107 -5.61 -18.75 -6.20
CA GLU A 107 -6.22 -19.64 -5.20
C GLU A 107 -7.74 -19.76 -5.39
N GLN A 108 -8.42 -18.65 -5.68
CA GLN A 108 -9.85 -18.66 -5.99
C GLN A 108 -10.16 -19.46 -7.26
N ALA A 109 -9.42 -19.24 -8.34
CA ALA A 109 -9.60 -19.99 -9.59
C ALA A 109 -9.38 -21.50 -9.40
N ALA A 110 -8.37 -21.89 -8.62
CA ALA A 110 -8.11 -23.28 -8.31
C ALA A 110 -9.23 -23.92 -7.47
N ALA A 111 -9.77 -23.18 -6.49
CA ALA A 111 -10.89 -23.64 -5.67
C ALA A 111 -12.17 -23.82 -6.50
N GLU A 112 -12.48 -22.89 -7.41
CA GLU A 112 -13.61 -22.99 -8.33
C GLU A 112 -13.47 -24.19 -9.28
N GLU A 113 -12.28 -24.43 -9.82
CA GLU A 113 -12.03 -25.59 -10.67
C GLU A 113 -12.18 -26.91 -9.90
N ALA A 114 -11.64 -27.00 -8.68
CA ALA A 114 -11.80 -28.18 -7.83
C ALA A 114 -13.28 -28.45 -7.50
N ALA A 115 -14.04 -27.39 -7.19
CA ALA A 115 -15.48 -27.49 -6.94
C ALA A 115 -16.24 -27.98 -8.18
N ARG A 116 -15.89 -27.49 -9.38
CA ARG A 116 -16.49 -27.95 -10.65
C ARG A 116 -16.22 -29.43 -10.89
N ARG A 117 -14.96 -29.88 -10.78
CA ARG A 117 -14.59 -31.29 -10.98
C ARG A 117 -15.27 -32.22 -9.96
N ALA A 118 -15.39 -31.79 -8.71
CA ALA A 118 -16.09 -32.55 -7.69
C ALA A 118 -17.61 -32.63 -7.92
N ALA A 119 -18.20 -31.64 -8.61
CA ALA A 119 -19.60 -31.69 -9.01
C ALA A 119 -19.83 -32.60 -10.23
N GLU A 120 -18.87 -32.64 -11.17
CA GLU A 120 -18.88 -33.55 -12.32
C GLU A 120 -18.76 -35.02 -11.87
N ASP A 121 -17.76 -35.36 -11.03
CA ASP A 121 -17.57 -36.73 -10.48
C ASP A 121 -18.79 -37.27 -9.73
N LYS A 122 -19.56 -36.38 -9.09
CA LYS A 122 -20.83 -36.77 -8.44
C LYS A 122 -21.92 -37.09 -9.44
N ARG A 123 -22.05 -36.29 -10.51
CA ARG A 123 -23.06 -36.52 -11.55
C ARG A 123 -22.80 -37.83 -12.29
N ASP A 124 -21.55 -38.09 -12.64
CA ASP A 124 -21.17 -39.31 -13.35
C ASP A 124 -21.49 -40.56 -12.49
N ARG A 125 -21.26 -40.52 -11.17
CA ARG A 125 -21.67 -41.61 -10.27
C ARG A 125 -23.18 -41.78 -10.15
N ASP A 126 -23.92 -40.68 -10.07
CA ASP A 126 -25.38 -40.75 -9.96
C ASP A 126 -26.01 -41.31 -11.25
N GLU A 127 -25.42 -41.06 -12.43
CA GLU A 127 -25.86 -41.64 -13.72
C GLU A 127 -25.53 -43.14 -13.83
N ASP A 128 -24.36 -43.59 -13.37
CA ASP A 128 -23.98 -45.02 -13.40
C ASP A 128 -24.90 -45.90 -12.50
N ASP A 129 -25.43 -45.36 -11.39
CA ASP A 129 -26.32 -46.09 -10.47
C ASP A 129 -27.76 -46.25 -11.03
N ASP A 130 -28.21 -45.39 -11.95
CA ASP A 130 -29.57 -45.43 -12.53
C ASP A 130 -29.72 -46.41 -13.72
N ASP A 131 -28.62 -46.86 -14.35
CA ASP A 131 -28.61 -47.75 -15.52
C ASP A 131 -28.60 -49.26 -15.18
N ASP A 132 -28.48 -49.63 -13.88
CA ASP A 132 -28.37 -51.02 -13.40
C ASP A 132 -29.71 -51.64 -12.87
N ASP A 133 -30.85 -50.95 -13.02
CA ASP A 133 -32.22 -51.38 -12.62
C ASP A 133 -33.16 -51.64 -13.82
#